data_AF-A0A8J3KXX7-F1
#
_entry.id   AF-A0A8J3KXX7-F1
#
_cell.length_a   1.000
_cell.length_b   1.000
_cell.length_c   1.000
_cell.angle_alpha   90.00
_cell.angle_beta   90.00
_cell.angle_gamma   90.00
#
_symmetry.space_group_name_H-M   'P 1'
#
loop_
_entity.id
_entity.type
_entity.pdbx_description
1 polymer ?
#
loop_
_entity_poly.entity_id
_entity_poly.type
_entity_poly.pdbx_seq_one_letter_code
_entity_poly.pdbx_strand_id
1 'polypeptide(L)'
;MFTFPVDDVTPAAEPLPTRPLRELYPDALAIGGDPELQVLVDNSGSGKTVELNGVHPLLGAIGRAFVDHRPLVLSPDAVWITIAQGVAQHIRLNAEELRSRLVAHSDRKILAVYVDGAMPTDAESWRDVVDQLAKQLEAEASGTDLFECDFSTSTDVERMVGRVIMLDAYSQYFAYWMICICGIPSITLTGTVEDWRRIRARVDAVAGFGLENWCRSLRPILDQFARAASGDVDTAFWQRIYNPADTYGVEVVTGWATRFYPYLDAAGVIDRPNPMLELPIDEPRGRPVAGDDPFATYDGPGIASSGVPATLAKAIINVNDRATGKNQAMALHAGLVGVAQDADGALRPVAGWHLTHTSVPVDVVIDRIVRDHETTPPVPVRFEEATEELVGLYSRVGSASLCGGALRLLPRNEHVEVYGLIGGYLLKVGELADGRSLAAVVSDMIMHWTVCRIEANERTDPRHPAQGRLLDAPADAPVYGTSLAMLLEAAMDSGGDISHLEVGRLSGLIRADG
;
A
#
# COMPACT_ATOMS: atom_id res chain seq x y z
N MET A 1 -0.71 -16.65 -23.49
CA MET A 1 0.10 -17.35 -22.47
C MET A 1 1.33 -17.89 -23.16
N PHE A 2 2.51 -17.54 -22.66
CA PHE A 2 3.81 -17.94 -23.21
C PHE A 2 4.81 -18.04 -22.05
N THR A 3 5.68 -19.04 -22.09
CA THR A 3 6.61 -19.37 -21.00
C THR A 3 8.01 -19.52 -21.55
N PHE A 4 9.01 -18.98 -20.85
CA PHE A 4 10.41 -19.02 -21.24
C PHE A 4 11.35 -19.20 -20.03
N PRO A 5 12.49 -19.89 -20.19
CA PRO A 5 13.52 -19.96 -19.14
C PRO A 5 14.20 -18.59 -18.96
N VAL A 6 14.71 -18.33 -17.75
CA VAL A 6 15.40 -17.06 -17.43
C VAL A 6 16.76 -17.31 -16.79
N ASP A 7 16.81 -17.83 -15.57
CA ASP A 7 18.05 -18.23 -14.90
C ASP A 7 18.21 -19.76 -14.91
N ASP A 8 19.44 -20.26 -15.06
CA ASP A 8 19.73 -21.71 -15.14
C ASP A 8 19.84 -22.33 -13.75
N VAL A 9 18.72 -22.31 -13.01
CA VAL A 9 18.65 -22.72 -11.60
C VAL A 9 17.64 -23.86 -11.39
N THR A 10 17.93 -24.75 -10.43
CA THR A 10 17.05 -25.90 -10.12
C THR A 10 15.79 -25.41 -9.39
N PRO A 11 14.58 -25.68 -9.90
CA PRO A 11 13.36 -25.18 -9.26
C PRO A 11 13.08 -25.81 -7.89
N ALA A 12 12.66 -25.03 -6.90
CA ALA A 12 12.29 -25.57 -5.58
C ALA A 12 11.02 -26.42 -5.60
N ALA A 13 11.17 -27.69 -5.25
CA ALA A 13 10.11 -28.71 -5.31
C ALA A 13 9.09 -28.67 -4.15
N GLU A 14 9.44 -28.12 -2.99
CA GLU A 14 8.53 -28.05 -1.85
C GLU A 14 7.52 -26.90 -1.99
N PRO A 15 6.22 -27.10 -1.70
CA PRO A 15 5.22 -26.03 -1.70
C PRO A 15 5.46 -25.05 -0.55
N LEU A 16 5.04 -23.81 -0.73
CA LEU A 16 5.06 -22.79 0.33
C LEU A 16 3.81 -22.88 1.22
N PRO A 17 3.89 -22.42 2.48
CA PRO A 17 2.73 -22.33 3.35
C PRO A 17 1.74 -21.29 2.82
N THR A 18 0.45 -21.61 2.89
CA THR A 18 -0.65 -20.74 2.44
C THR A 18 -1.77 -20.65 3.47
N ARG A 19 -2.65 -19.65 3.32
CA ARG A 19 -3.98 -19.62 3.92
C ARG A 19 -5.04 -19.14 2.91
N PRO A 20 -6.34 -19.41 3.12
CA PRO A 20 -7.42 -18.82 2.32
C PRO A 20 -7.39 -17.29 2.32
N LEU A 21 -7.59 -16.66 1.17
CA LEU A 21 -7.62 -15.20 1.00
C LEU A 21 -8.54 -14.49 2.01
N ARG A 22 -9.69 -15.08 2.34
CA ARG A 22 -10.63 -14.52 3.35
C ARG A 22 -10.04 -14.32 4.74
N GLU A 23 -9.01 -15.08 5.12
CA GLU A 23 -8.35 -14.96 6.43
C GLU A 23 -7.43 -13.75 6.54
N LEU A 24 -7.18 -13.03 5.44
CA LEU A 24 -6.51 -11.72 5.47
C LEU A 24 -7.47 -10.57 5.79
N TYR A 25 -8.79 -10.76 5.61
CA TYR A 25 -9.79 -9.68 5.72
C TYR A 25 -11.01 -10.11 6.57
N PRO A 26 -10.83 -10.42 7.87
CA PRO A 26 -11.90 -10.97 8.71
C PRO A 26 -13.11 -10.02 8.88
N ASP A 27 -12.89 -8.70 8.81
CA ASP A 27 -13.94 -7.68 8.93
C ASP A 27 -14.59 -7.31 7.57
N ALA A 28 -14.34 -8.09 6.52
CA ALA A 28 -14.91 -7.83 5.19
C ALA A 28 -16.39 -8.24 5.09
N LEU A 29 -17.23 -7.27 4.76
CA LEU A 29 -18.66 -7.45 4.44
C LEU A 29 -18.86 -8.17 3.10
N ALA A 30 -17.92 -8.01 2.19
CA ALA A 30 -17.85 -8.68 0.88
C ALA A 30 -16.39 -8.76 0.41
N ILE A 31 -16.05 -9.83 -0.29
CA ILE A 31 -14.75 -10.04 -0.93
C ILE A 31 -14.98 -10.37 -2.41
N GLY A 32 -14.24 -9.72 -3.28
CA GLY A 32 -14.21 -9.96 -4.72
C GLY A 32 -12.91 -10.60 -5.17
N GLY A 33 -13.03 -11.71 -5.88
CA GLY A 33 -11.96 -12.67 -6.15
C GLY A 33 -12.47 -14.07 -5.85
N ASP A 34 -11.57 -14.99 -5.52
CA ASP A 34 -11.91 -16.28 -4.92
C ASP A 34 -11.51 -16.24 -3.43
N PRO A 35 -12.47 -16.26 -2.48
CA PRO A 35 -12.16 -16.19 -1.04
C PRO A 35 -11.42 -17.42 -0.48
N GLU A 36 -11.52 -18.58 -1.15
CA GLU A 36 -10.85 -19.83 -0.75
C GLU A 36 -9.46 -19.97 -1.39
N LEU A 37 -9.11 -19.08 -2.32
CA LEU A 37 -7.81 -19.05 -2.99
C LEU A 37 -6.68 -19.05 -1.97
N GLN A 38 -5.79 -20.02 -2.10
CA GLN A 38 -4.62 -20.16 -1.26
C GLN A 38 -3.58 -19.10 -1.64
N VAL A 39 -3.30 -18.21 -0.69
CA VAL A 39 -2.28 -17.16 -0.79
C VAL A 39 -1.16 -17.39 0.21
N LEU A 40 0.06 -17.04 -0.18
CA LEU A 40 1.28 -17.24 0.59
C LEU A 40 1.22 -16.55 1.96
N VAL A 41 1.81 -17.20 2.95
CA VAL A 41 2.04 -16.63 4.29
C VAL A 41 3.54 -16.58 4.58
N ASP A 42 3.98 -15.56 5.31
CA ASP A 42 5.37 -15.53 5.80
C ASP A 42 5.52 -16.41 7.05
N ASN A 43 6.63 -17.12 7.13
CA ASN A 43 6.98 -18.07 8.20
C ASN A 43 8.24 -17.63 8.97
N SER A 44 8.59 -16.34 8.91
CA SER A 44 9.83 -15.72 9.43
C SER A 44 9.97 -15.67 10.96
N GLY A 45 9.79 -16.81 11.65
CA GLY A 45 10.26 -17.08 13.02
C GLY A 45 9.57 -16.36 14.19
N SER A 46 9.07 -15.14 14.03
CA SER A 46 8.39 -14.40 15.09
C SER A 46 6.90 -14.75 15.13
N GLY A 47 6.43 -15.35 16.24
CA GLY A 47 5.06 -15.81 16.43
C GLY A 47 4.01 -14.69 16.59
N LYS A 48 3.84 -13.87 15.56
CA LYS A 48 2.69 -12.97 15.36
C LYS A 48 2.13 -13.23 13.97
N THR A 49 0.81 -13.24 13.83
CA THR A 49 0.18 -13.27 12.52
C THR A 49 0.46 -11.94 11.82
N VAL A 50 1.26 -11.98 10.75
CA VAL A 50 1.46 -10.85 9.84
C VAL A 50 1.05 -11.31 8.44
N GLU A 51 0.62 -10.34 7.63
CA GLU A 51 0.47 -10.47 6.17
C GLU A 51 1.85 -10.53 5.50
N LEU A 52 1.91 -10.48 4.15
CA LEU A 52 3.16 -10.37 3.40
C LEU A 52 3.87 -9.03 3.73
N ASN A 53 4.71 -9.07 4.78
CA ASN A 53 5.37 -8.00 5.57
C ASN A 53 5.46 -6.57 4.95
N GLY A 54 4.32 -5.94 4.65
CA GLY A 54 4.26 -4.62 4.01
C GLY A 54 4.79 -4.56 2.57
N VAL A 55 5.14 -5.70 1.95
CA VAL A 55 5.77 -5.77 0.63
C VAL A 55 4.72 -5.91 -0.46
N HIS A 56 4.69 -4.96 -1.41
CA HIS A 56 3.73 -4.98 -2.52
C HIS A 56 3.73 -6.33 -3.28
N PRO A 57 2.59 -7.02 -3.46
CA PRO A 57 2.57 -8.42 -3.91
C PRO A 57 3.24 -8.74 -5.25
N LEU A 58 3.28 -7.82 -6.22
CA LEU A 58 4.08 -8.01 -7.45
C LEU A 58 5.58 -8.17 -7.13
N LEU A 59 6.15 -7.29 -6.30
CA LEU A 59 7.55 -7.40 -5.88
C LEU A 59 7.76 -8.56 -4.92
N GLY A 60 6.78 -8.86 -4.06
CA GLY A 60 6.79 -10.05 -3.20
C GLY A 60 6.89 -11.35 -3.99
N ALA A 61 6.09 -11.50 -5.06
CA ALA A 61 6.16 -12.66 -5.95
C ALA A 61 7.50 -12.74 -6.69
N ILE A 62 7.98 -11.63 -7.25
CA ILE A 62 9.27 -11.57 -7.98
C ILE A 62 10.44 -11.90 -7.05
N GLY A 63 10.52 -11.29 -5.88
CA GLY A 63 11.59 -11.51 -4.91
C GLY A 63 11.57 -12.91 -4.32
N ARG A 64 10.39 -13.44 -3.99
CA ARG A 64 10.25 -14.83 -3.53
C ARG A 64 10.57 -15.84 -4.63
N ALA A 65 10.17 -15.58 -5.88
CA ALA A 65 10.52 -16.41 -7.03
C ALA A 65 12.04 -16.45 -7.27
N PHE A 66 12.71 -15.31 -7.13
CA PHE A 66 14.15 -15.18 -7.28
C PHE A 66 14.94 -15.86 -6.15
N VAL A 67 14.52 -15.68 -4.90
CA VAL A 67 15.22 -16.26 -3.72
C VAL A 67 14.97 -17.76 -3.55
N ASP A 68 13.74 -18.23 -3.80
CA ASP A 68 13.40 -19.66 -3.67
C ASP A 68 13.64 -20.47 -4.94
N HIS A 69 14.14 -19.88 -6.04
CA HIS A 69 14.18 -20.52 -7.36
C HIS A 69 12.82 -21.09 -7.80
N ARG A 70 11.78 -20.26 -7.83
CA ARG A 70 10.42 -20.68 -8.23
C ARG A 70 10.02 -20.04 -9.57
N PRO A 71 9.29 -20.75 -10.45
CA PRO A 71 8.74 -20.12 -11.64
C PRO A 71 7.84 -18.93 -11.27
N LEU A 72 7.77 -17.93 -12.14
CA LEU A 72 6.99 -16.70 -11.90
C LEU A 72 5.93 -16.53 -12.98
N VAL A 73 4.67 -16.30 -12.59
CA VAL A 73 3.58 -15.99 -13.51
C VAL A 73 3.21 -14.52 -13.40
N LEU A 74 3.28 -13.81 -14.52
CA LEU A 74 2.88 -12.40 -14.63
C LEU A 74 1.66 -12.26 -15.53
N SER A 75 0.69 -11.45 -15.10
CA SER A 75 -0.48 -11.11 -15.89
C SER A 75 -0.48 -9.65 -16.32
N PRO A 76 -1.13 -9.32 -17.47
CA PRO A 76 -1.35 -7.94 -17.88
C PRO A 76 -1.99 -7.12 -16.76
N ASP A 77 -2.98 -7.70 -16.07
CA ASP A 77 -3.69 -7.04 -14.98
C ASP A 77 -2.80 -6.79 -13.77
N ALA A 78 -1.93 -7.73 -13.36
CA ALA A 78 -1.04 -7.53 -12.21
C ALA A 78 -0.03 -6.39 -12.45
N VAL A 79 0.52 -6.32 -13.66
CA VAL A 79 1.42 -5.23 -14.06
C VAL A 79 0.65 -3.90 -14.20
N TRP A 80 -0.54 -3.91 -14.81
CA TRP A 80 -1.33 -2.68 -14.99
C TRP A 80 -1.92 -2.14 -13.68
N ILE A 81 -2.37 -2.99 -12.76
CA ILE A 81 -2.88 -2.59 -11.44
C ILE A 81 -1.76 -1.91 -10.63
N THR A 82 -0.54 -2.46 -10.66
CA THR A 82 0.64 -1.85 -10.02
C THR A 82 0.89 -0.43 -10.57
N ILE A 83 0.88 -0.28 -11.89
CA ILE A 83 1.05 1.03 -12.55
C ILE A 83 -0.12 1.97 -12.21
N ALA A 84 -1.37 1.49 -12.20
CA ALA A 84 -2.53 2.30 -11.86
C ALA A 84 -2.50 2.79 -10.39
N GLN A 85 -2.06 1.97 -9.45
CA GLN A 85 -1.83 2.37 -8.05
C GLN A 85 -0.73 3.44 -7.94
N GLY A 86 0.37 3.31 -8.70
CA GLY A 86 1.41 4.35 -8.78
C GLY A 86 0.91 5.69 -9.32
N VAL A 87 0.03 5.69 -10.34
CA VAL A 87 -0.65 6.90 -10.84
C VAL A 87 -1.60 7.50 -9.80
N ALA A 88 -2.39 6.68 -9.11
CA ALA A 88 -3.31 7.14 -8.08
C ALA A 88 -2.58 7.75 -6.87
N GLN A 89 -1.42 7.19 -6.48
CA GLN A 89 -0.55 7.77 -5.47
C GLN A 89 0.03 9.11 -5.95
N HIS A 90 0.53 9.18 -7.20
CA HIS A 90 1.06 10.41 -7.77
C HIS A 90 0.05 11.57 -7.77
N ILE A 91 -1.18 11.32 -8.25
CA ILE A 91 -2.24 12.33 -8.31
C ILE A 91 -2.62 12.84 -6.91
N ARG A 92 -2.63 11.96 -5.89
CA ARG A 92 -2.88 12.34 -4.49
C ARG A 92 -1.76 13.19 -3.88
N LEU A 93 -0.51 12.86 -4.18
CA LEU A 93 0.66 13.59 -3.66
C LEU A 93 0.86 14.96 -4.32
N ASN A 94 0.70 15.02 -5.65
CA ASN A 94 1.09 16.17 -6.47
C ASN A 94 -0.12 17.05 -6.83
N ALA A 95 -1.16 17.05 -6.00
CA ALA A 95 -2.39 17.81 -6.23
C ALA A 95 -2.13 19.33 -6.40
N GLU A 96 -1.11 19.86 -5.71
CA GLU A 96 -0.67 21.27 -5.80
C GLU A 96 0.63 21.47 -6.62
N GLU A 97 1.55 20.50 -6.62
CA GLU A 97 2.98 20.77 -6.93
C GLU A 97 3.61 19.91 -8.07
N LEU A 98 2.96 19.82 -9.23
CA LEU A 98 3.59 19.31 -10.47
C LEU A 98 4.65 20.28 -11.06
N ARG A 99 5.60 20.81 -10.27
CA ARG A 99 6.35 22.04 -10.60
C ARG A 99 7.88 21.98 -10.79
N SER A 100 8.70 21.28 -9.99
CA SER A 100 10.20 21.27 -10.13
C SER A 100 10.96 20.12 -9.41
N ARG A 101 12.25 19.82 -9.75
CA ARG A 101 12.99 18.52 -9.45
C ARG A 101 14.50 18.63 -9.00
N LEU A 102 15.26 17.51 -8.88
CA LEU A 102 16.38 17.24 -7.89
C LEU A 102 17.64 16.35 -8.31
N VAL A 103 18.80 16.48 -7.60
CA VAL A 103 20.04 15.64 -7.22
C VAL A 103 20.83 14.55 -8.07
N ALA A 104 22.02 14.04 -7.57
CA ALA A 104 23.01 12.96 -8.00
C ALA A 104 24.09 12.65 -6.85
N HIS A 105 25.18 11.81 -6.77
CA HIS A 105 25.91 10.60 -7.38
C HIS A 105 27.29 10.30 -6.62
N SER A 106 28.16 9.23 -6.72
CA SER A 106 28.07 7.72 -6.69
C SER A 106 29.44 6.88 -6.82
N ASP A 107 29.79 5.92 -5.92
CA ASP A 107 30.46 4.54 -6.06
C ASP A 107 31.93 4.30 -6.62
N ARG A 108 32.70 3.14 -6.58
CA ARG A 108 32.91 1.81 -5.85
C ARG A 108 34.37 1.19 -6.13
N LYS A 109 34.87 -0.10 -6.12
CA LYS A 109 34.40 -1.55 -6.24
C LYS A 109 35.56 -2.68 -6.17
N ILE A 110 35.33 -3.96 -5.76
CA ILE A 110 36.24 -5.21 -5.79
C ILE A 110 35.58 -6.55 -6.35
N LEU A 111 35.99 -7.81 -5.99
CA LEU A 111 35.77 -9.18 -6.60
C LEU A 111 35.34 -10.35 -5.64
N ALA A 112 34.78 -11.50 -6.15
CA ALA A 112 34.35 -12.73 -5.39
C ALA A 112 34.01 -14.01 -6.26
N VAL A 113 33.54 -15.14 -5.67
CA VAL A 113 33.25 -16.49 -6.29
C VAL A 113 31.81 -17.01 -5.99
N TYR A 114 31.23 -17.92 -6.81
CA TYR A 114 29.80 -18.29 -6.86
C TYR A 114 29.47 -19.80 -6.71
N VAL A 115 28.24 -20.13 -6.25
CA VAL A 115 27.64 -21.48 -6.07
C VAL A 115 26.12 -21.41 -6.28
N ASP A 116 25.48 -22.35 -6.98
CA ASP A 116 24.02 -22.34 -7.18
C ASP A 116 23.20 -22.88 -5.99
N GLY A 117 22.12 -22.19 -5.62
CA GLY A 117 21.11 -22.71 -4.69
C GLY A 117 21.11 -22.12 -3.28
N ALA A 118 20.41 -22.81 -2.37
CA ALA A 118 20.38 -22.48 -0.95
C ALA A 118 21.69 -22.86 -0.25
N MET A 119 21.92 -22.33 0.96
CA MET A 119 23.10 -22.65 1.78
C MET A 119 23.30 -24.18 1.92
N PRO A 120 24.48 -24.73 1.60
CA PRO A 120 24.80 -26.14 1.83
C PRO A 120 24.60 -26.55 3.30
N THR A 121 23.80 -27.60 3.54
CA THR A 121 23.46 -28.10 4.89
C THR A 121 24.03 -29.48 5.21
N ASP A 122 24.56 -30.17 4.20
CA ASP A 122 25.05 -31.55 4.27
C ASP A 122 26.53 -31.67 3.82
N ALA A 123 27.14 -32.82 4.11
CA ALA A 123 28.57 -33.05 3.89
C ALA A 123 28.96 -33.40 2.44
N GLU A 124 27.99 -33.62 1.54
CA GLU A 124 28.23 -33.85 0.11
C GLU A 124 28.26 -32.49 -0.61
N SER A 125 27.25 -31.65 -0.41
CA SER A 125 27.21 -30.27 -0.92
C SER A 125 28.41 -29.43 -0.48
N TRP A 126 28.86 -29.56 0.78
CA TRP A 126 30.07 -28.86 1.25
C TRP A 126 31.38 -29.37 0.62
N ARG A 127 31.41 -30.62 0.13
CA ARG A 127 32.57 -31.17 -0.58
C ARG A 127 32.76 -30.48 -1.93
N ASP A 128 31.67 -30.34 -2.69
CA ASP A 128 31.71 -29.72 -4.03
C ASP A 128 32.08 -28.24 -4.01
N VAL A 129 31.77 -27.51 -2.92
CA VAL A 129 32.25 -26.13 -2.70
C VAL A 129 33.77 -26.09 -2.49
N VAL A 130 34.31 -26.93 -1.60
CA VAL A 130 35.76 -27.03 -1.36
C VAL A 130 36.49 -27.44 -2.64
N ASP A 131 35.91 -28.37 -3.40
CA ASP A 131 36.45 -28.83 -4.68
C ASP A 131 36.49 -27.77 -5.77
N GLN A 132 35.64 -26.74 -5.71
CA GLN A 132 35.64 -25.60 -6.65
C GLN A 132 36.59 -24.48 -6.23
N LEU A 133 36.73 -24.24 -4.92
CA LEU A 133 37.72 -23.31 -4.38
C LEU A 133 39.15 -23.85 -4.61
N ALA A 134 39.36 -25.15 -4.40
CA ALA A 134 40.64 -25.83 -4.67
C ALA A 134 41.10 -25.63 -6.13
N LYS A 135 40.24 -25.96 -7.11
CA LYS A 135 40.52 -25.81 -8.55
C LYS A 135 40.84 -24.38 -8.98
N GLN A 136 40.24 -23.37 -8.33
CA GLN A 136 40.54 -21.96 -8.61
C GLN A 136 41.88 -21.53 -7.98
N LEU A 137 42.17 -21.96 -6.76
CA LEU A 137 43.49 -21.74 -6.14
C LEU A 137 44.61 -22.44 -6.93
N GLU A 138 44.38 -23.66 -7.42
CA GLU A 138 45.30 -24.41 -8.28
C GLU A 138 45.60 -23.73 -9.63
N ALA A 139 44.73 -22.84 -10.11
CA ALA A 139 44.95 -22.06 -11.33
C ALA A 139 45.84 -20.81 -11.09
N GLU A 140 45.81 -20.24 -9.88
CA GLU A 140 46.45 -18.98 -9.52
C GLU A 140 47.69 -19.14 -8.61
N ALA A 141 47.92 -20.33 -8.03
CA ALA A 141 49.01 -20.63 -7.11
C ALA A 141 49.84 -21.86 -7.55
N SER A 142 51.02 -22.06 -6.95
CA SER A 142 51.96 -23.15 -7.28
C SER A 142 52.49 -23.83 -6.03
N GLY A 143 52.59 -25.16 -6.05
CA GLY A 143 52.88 -25.98 -4.85
C GLY A 143 51.63 -26.46 -4.13
N THR A 144 50.48 -26.47 -4.81
CA THR A 144 49.18 -27.00 -4.39
C THR A 144 49.15 -28.54 -4.39
N ASP A 145 49.93 -29.16 -5.27
CA ASP A 145 50.10 -30.62 -5.40
C ASP A 145 50.64 -31.30 -4.14
N LEU A 146 51.32 -30.56 -3.26
CA LEU A 146 51.80 -31.03 -1.95
C LEU A 146 50.67 -31.46 -0.99
N PHE A 147 49.43 -31.04 -1.23
CA PHE A 147 48.31 -31.20 -0.30
C PHE A 147 47.27 -32.27 -0.71
N GLU A 148 47.30 -32.78 -1.96
CA GLU A 148 46.35 -33.80 -2.41
C GLU A 148 46.65 -35.16 -1.75
N CYS A 149 45.62 -35.80 -1.20
CA CYS A 149 45.75 -37.07 -0.47
C CYS A 149 45.40 -38.27 -1.37
N ASP A 150 46.36 -38.76 -2.15
CA ASP A 150 46.17 -39.79 -3.17
C ASP A 150 46.61 -41.22 -2.79
N PHE A 151 47.06 -41.42 -1.55
CA PHE A 151 47.64 -42.68 -1.06
C PHE A 151 46.68 -43.89 -1.18
N SER A 152 47.25 -45.10 -1.16
CA SER A 152 46.50 -46.38 -1.27
C SER A 152 45.53 -46.66 -0.11
N THR A 153 45.46 -45.80 0.90
CA THR A 153 44.51 -45.85 2.02
C THR A 153 43.56 -44.66 2.05
N SER A 154 43.72 -43.67 1.17
CA SER A 154 42.94 -42.43 1.16
C SER A 154 41.56 -42.64 0.54
N THR A 155 40.54 -42.22 1.27
CA THR A 155 39.15 -42.12 0.81
C THR A 155 38.84 -40.67 0.40
N ASP A 156 37.60 -40.40 -0.02
CA ASP A 156 37.11 -39.04 -0.26
C ASP A 156 37.28 -38.12 0.96
N VAL A 157 37.26 -38.67 2.18
CA VAL A 157 37.42 -37.90 3.42
C VAL A 157 38.85 -37.35 3.51
N GLU A 158 39.87 -38.17 3.30
CA GLU A 158 41.26 -37.73 3.29
C GLU A 158 41.54 -36.74 2.15
N ARG A 159 40.94 -36.95 0.97
CA ARG A 159 41.04 -36.00 -0.17
C ARG A 159 40.46 -34.63 0.16
N MET A 160 39.26 -34.59 0.74
CA MET A 160 38.60 -33.36 1.17
C MET A 160 39.43 -32.64 2.26
N VAL A 161 39.95 -33.38 3.24
CA VAL A 161 40.84 -32.84 4.29
C VAL A 161 42.11 -32.22 3.69
N GLY A 162 42.75 -32.89 2.72
CA GLY A 162 43.90 -32.32 2.01
C GLY A 162 43.60 -30.98 1.34
N ARG A 163 42.47 -30.88 0.64
CA ARG A 163 42.02 -29.66 -0.05
C ARG A 163 41.64 -28.54 0.92
N VAL A 164 41.06 -28.85 2.09
CA VAL A 164 40.83 -27.84 3.14
C VAL A 164 42.15 -27.32 3.72
N ILE A 165 43.14 -28.18 3.97
CA ILE A 165 44.47 -27.77 4.45
C ILE A 165 45.20 -26.92 3.39
N MET A 166 45.01 -27.22 2.10
CA MET A 166 45.50 -26.38 1.01
C MET A 166 44.89 -24.98 1.05
N LEU A 167 43.56 -24.85 1.15
CA LEU A 167 42.89 -23.55 1.22
C LEU A 167 43.37 -22.73 2.44
N ASP A 168 43.53 -23.36 3.61
CA ASP A 168 44.10 -22.75 4.81
C ASP A 168 45.52 -22.21 4.58
N ALA A 169 46.40 -23.01 3.96
CA ALA A 169 47.80 -22.65 3.71
C ALA A 169 47.99 -21.41 2.82
N TYR A 170 47.06 -21.13 1.90
CA TYR A 170 47.10 -19.96 1.01
C TYR A 170 46.16 -18.81 1.45
N SER A 171 45.42 -18.96 2.56
CA SER A 171 44.44 -17.99 3.09
C SER A 171 44.99 -16.58 3.37
N GLN A 172 46.31 -16.42 3.50
CA GLN A 172 46.98 -15.13 3.67
C GLN A 172 47.13 -14.34 2.36
N TYR A 173 46.85 -14.95 1.21
CA TYR A 173 47.00 -14.36 -0.12
C TYR A 173 45.69 -14.29 -0.91
N PHE A 174 44.71 -15.14 -0.57
CA PHE A 174 43.41 -15.22 -1.24
C PHE A 174 42.27 -15.21 -0.23
N ALA A 175 41.25 -14.38 -0.46
CA ALA A 175 40.02 -14.36 0.32
C ALA A 175 38.93 -15.20 -0.38
N TYR A 176 38.53 -16.30 0.23
CA TYR A 176 37.53 -17.21 -0.33
C TYR A 176 36.11 -16.74 0.04
N TRP A 177 35.28 -16.46 -0.97
CA TRP A 177 33.89 -16.02 -0.81
C TRP A 177 32.95 -17.04 -1.46
N MET A 178 31.85 -17.40 -0.78
CA MET A 178 30.79 -18.23 -1.34
C MET A 178 29.56 -17.36 -1.61
N ILE A 179 29.30 -17.04 -2.88
CA ILE A 179 28.07 -16.35 -3.31
C ILE A 179 27.04 -17.39 -3.75
N CYS A 180 26.01 -17.62 -2.94
CA CYS A 180 24.83 -18.37 -3.36
C CYS A 180 24.10 -17.62 -4.49
N ILE A 181 23.98 -18.20 -5.69
CA ILE A 181 23.25 -17.64 -6.83
C ILE A 181 21.74 -17.82 -6.60
N CYS A 182 21.02 -16.70 -6.58
CA CYS A 182 19.56 -16.66 -6.69
C CYS A 182 19.14 -16.33 -8.14
N GLY A 183 17.96 -16.79 -8.55
CA GLY A 183 17.47 -16.70 -9.93
C GLY A 183 16.03 -17.17 -10.06
N ILE A 184 15.36 -16.79 -11.14
CA ILE A 184 14.01 -17.26 -11.50
C ILE A 184 14.16 -18.29 -12.64
N PRO A 185 13.82 -19.58 -12.43
CA PRO A 185 14.05 -20.61 -13.45
C PRO A 185 13.26 -20.38 -14.75
N SER A 186 12.02 -19.88 -14.65
CA SER A 186 11.22 -19.51 -15.82
C SER A 186 10.15 -18.46 -15.50
N ILE A 187 9.77 -17.69 -16.52
CA ILE A 187 8.70 -16.70 -16.45
C ILE A 187 7.59 -17.07 -17.44
N THR A 188 6.35 -17.01 -16.96
CA THR A 188 5.13 -17.21 -17.73
C THR A 188 4.35 -15.91 -17.85
N LEU A 189 4.22 -15.39 -19.07
CA LEU A 189 3.37 -14.25 -19.39
C LEU A 189 1.99 -14.73 -19.81
N THR A 190 0.96 -14.40 -19.03
CA THR A 190 -0.44 -14.69 -19.37
C THR A 190 -1.03 -13.60 -20.29
N GLY A 191 -2.32 -13.71 -20.62
CA GLY A 191 -2.97 -12.86 -21.63
C GLY A 191 -2.46 -13.10 -23.07
N THR A 192 -2.65 -12.10 -23.92
CA THR A 192 -2.21 -12.05 -25.33
C THR A 192 -1.16 -10.95 -25.56
N VAL A 193 -0.42 -11.04 -26.66
CA VAL A 193 0.52 -9.98 -27.11
C VAL A 193 -0.17 -8.60 -27.16
N GLU A 194 -1.44 -8.57 -27.54
CA GLU A 194 -2.20 -7.33 -27.70
C GLU A 194 -2.67 -6.73 -26.37
N ASP A 195 -2.70 -7.50 -25.27
CA ASP A 195 -2.91 -6.95 -23.93
C ASP A 195 -1.65 -6.21 -23.46
N TRP A 196 -0.47 -6.81 -23.66
CA TRP A 196 0.83 -6.20 -23.35
C TRP A 196 1.09 -4.93 -24.18
N ARG A 197 0.76 -4.93 -25.48
CA ARG A 197 0.79 -3.72 -26.33
C ARG A 197 -0.18 -2.64 -25.84
N ARG A 198 -1.40 -3.00 -25.42
CA ARG A 198 -2.36 -2.03 -24.86
C ARG A 198 -1.86 -1.42 -23.53
N ILE A 199 -1.16 -2.17 -22.69
CA ILE A 199 -0.48 -1.63 -21.50
C ILE A 199 0.63 -0.66 -21.91
N ARG A 200 1.51 -1.06 -22.85
CA ARG A 200 2.59 -0.22 -23.38
C ARG A 200 2.07 1.10 -23.96
N ALA A 201 0.94 1.09 -24.66
CA ALA A 201 0.30 2.29 -25.20
C ALA A 201 -0.37 3.16 -24.12
N ARG A 202 -0.99 2.55 -23.09
CA ARG A 202 -1.58 3.30 -21.96
C ARG A 202 -0.55 4.11 -21.18
N VAL A 203 0.70 3.63 -21.05
CA VAL A 203 1.78 4.36 -20.36
C VAL A 203 2.15 5.69 -21.04
N ASP A 204 1.92 5.84 -22.35
CA ASP A 204 2.13 7.14 -23.01
C ASP A 204 1.07 8.18 -22.63
N ALA A 205 -0.14 7.75 -22.22
CA ALA A 205 -1.12 8.66 -21.61
C ALA A 205 -0.78 9.01 -20.15
N VAL A 206 -0.08 8.13 -19.42
CA VAL A 206 0.35 8.38 -18.03
C VAL A 206 1.32 9.57 -17.94
N ALA A 207 2.15 9.78 -18.97
CA ALA A 207 3.05 10.93 -19.04
C ALA A 207 2.33 12.29 -18.95
N GLY A 208 1.06 12.36 -19.37
CA GLY A 208 0.22 13.56 -19.30
C GLY A 208 -0.06 14.06 -17.89
N PHE A 209 0.12 13.23 -16.86
CA PHE A 209 0.01 13.64 -15.45
C PHE A 209 1.31 14.21 -14.86
N GLY A 210 2.35 14.42 -15.68
CA GLY A 210 3.69 14.86 -15.22
C GLY A 210 4.67 13.71 -14.97
N LEU A 211 4.22 12.45 -15.13
CA LEU A 211 4.96 11.23 -14.83
C LEU A 211 5.98 10.81 -15.90
N GLU A 212 6.36 11.68 -16.84
CA GLU A 212 7.24 11.34 -17.98
C GLU A 212 8.58 10.69 -17.55
N ASN A 213 9.13 11.05 -16.39
CA ASN A 213 10.35 10.41 -15.88
C ASN A 213 10.15 8.92 -15.55
N TRP A 214 9.00 8.59 -14.95
CA TRP A 214 8.61 7.22 -14.66
C TRP A 214 8.23 6.48 -15.95
N CYS A 215 7.49 7.12 -16.85
CA CYS A 215 7.17 6.58 -18.18
C CYS A 215 8.43 6.22 -18.97
N ARG A 216 9.52 7.01 -18.89
CA ARG A 216 10.82 6.68 -19.50
C ARG A 216 11.39 5.35 -19.01
N SER A 217 11.22 5.00 -17.73
CA SER A 217 11.60 3.68 -17.20
C SER A 217 10.60 2.58 -17.59
N LEU A 218 9.28 2.86 -17.57
CA LEU A 218 8.25 1.87 -17.88
C LEU A 218 8.23 1.43 -19.35
N ARG A 219 8.46 2.35 -20.30
CA ARG A 219 8.42 2.06 -21.75
C ARG A 219 9.29 0.85 -22.16
N PRO A 220 10.62 0.86 -21.95
CA PRO A 220 11.49 -0.25 -22.36
C PRO A 220 11.13 -1.57 -21.65
N ILE A 221 10.68 -1.52 -20.40
CA ILE A 221 10.17 -2.70 -19.69
C ILE A 221 8.98 -3.30 -20.44
N LEU A 222 7.96 -2.47 -20.71
CA LEU A 222 6.72 -2.92 -21.36
C LEU A 222 6.91 -3.30 -22.85
N ASP A 223 7.89 -2.71 -23.52
CA ASP A 223 8.33 -3.14 -24.84
C ASP A 223 8.92 -4.56 -24.78
N GLN A 224 9.70 -4.91 -23.73
CA GLN A 224 10.19 -6.28 -23.49
C GLN A 224 9.06 -7.27 -23.12
N PHE A 225 8.05 -6.87 -22.35
CA PHE A 225 6.85 -7.69 -22.13
C PHE A 225 6.13 -8.00 -23.45
N ALA A 226 5.98 -7.01 -24.34
CA ALA A 226 5.33 -7.20 -25.63
C ALA A 226 6.16 -8.07 -26.60
N ARG A 227 7.50 -7.93 -26.61
CA ARG A 227 8.43 -8.80 -27.34
C ARG A 227 8.34 -10.25 -26.84
N ALA A 228 8.56 -10.46 -25.54
CA ALA A 228 8.60 -11.79 -24.94
C ALA A 228 7.27 -12.53 -25.08
N ALA A 229 6.13 -11.85 -24.89
CA ALA A 229 4.81 -12.45 -25.11
C ALA A 229 4.57 -12.90 -26.57
N SER A 230 5.33 -12.37 -27.54
CA SER A 230 5.31 -12.77 -28.95
C SER A 230 6.35 -13.82 -29.35
N GLY A 231 7.18 -14.28 -28.40
CA GLY A 231 8.23 -15.28 -28.61
C GLY A 231 9.65 -14.70 -28.80
N ASP A 232 9.80 -13.38 -28.85
CA ASP A 232 11.09 -12.68 -28.94
C ASP A 232 11.60 -12.36 -27.52
N VAL A 233 12.37 -13.28 -26.93
CA VAL A 233 12.80 -13.20 -25.52
C VAL A 233 14.23 -12.66 -25.41
N ASP A 234 14.36 -11.57 -24.67
CA ASP A 234 15.63 -10.97 -24.28
C ASP A 234 16.07 -11.47 -22.91
N THR A 235 16.64 -12.68 -22.85
CA THR A 235 16.93 -13.36 -21.56
C THR A 235 17.80 -12.50 -20.65
N ALA A 236 18.81 -11.82 -21.19
CA ALA A 236 19.70 -10.94 -20.43
C ALA A 236 18.97 -9.72 -19.81
N PHE A 237 17.86 -9.26 -20.41
CA PHE A 237 16.96 -8.30 -19.76
C PHE A 237 16.16 -8.96 -18.62
N TRP A 238 15.58 -10.14 -18.84
CA TRP A 238 14.72 -10.81 -17.84
C TRP A 238 15.50 -11.26 -16.59
N GLN A 239 16.76 -11.69 -16.73
CA GLN A 239 17.65 -12.01 -15.59
C GLN A 239 17.91 -10.80 -14.68
N ARG A 240 17.79 -9.56 -15.20
CA ARG A 240 17.92 -8.31 -14.41
C ARG A 240 16.61 -7.88 -13.73
N ILE A 241 15.63 -8.77 -13.57
CA ILE A 241 14.32 -8.43 -12.96
C ILE A 241 14.42 -8.04 -11.48
N TYR A 242 15.20 -8.76 -10.67
CA TYR A 242 15.24 -8.56 -9.21
C TYR A 242 16.60 -8.06 -8.67
N ASN A 243 17.66 -8.87 -8.67
CA ASN A 243 19.01 -8.47 -8.28
C ASN A 243 20.06 -9.24 -9.12
N PRO A 244 20.64 -8.64 -10.17
CA PRO A 244 21.59 -9.34 -11.02
C PRO A 244 22.94 -9.60 -10.32
N ALA A 245 23.69 -10.59 -10.85
CA ALA A 245 24.97 -11.04 -10.29
C ALA A 245 26.03 -9.93 -10.12
N ASP A 246 25.97 -8.85 -10.90
CA ASP A 246 26.90 -7.71 -10.84
C ASP A 246 26.52 -6.62 -9.81
N THR A 247 25.39 -6.77 -9.13
CA THR A 247 24.96 -5.99 -7.95
C THR A 247 24.53 -6.89 -6.80
N TYR A 248 25.03 -8.13 -6.76
CA TYR A 248 24.66 -9.10 -5.76
C TYR A 248 25.23 -8.80 -4.36
N GLY A 249 24.59 -9.33 -3.32
CA GLY A 249 24.97 -9.15 -1.91
C GLY A 249 24.55 -7.81 -1.27
N VAL A 250 23.82 -6.95 -1.99
CA VAL A 250 23.30 -5.66 -1.49
C VAL A 250 22.01 -5.87 -0.65
N GLU A 251 21.78 -5.03 0.37
CA GLU A 251 20.57 -5.08 1.22
C GLU A 251 19.28 -4.54 0.54
N VAL A 252 19.33 -4.26 -0.76
CA VAL A 252 18.28 -3.57 -1.52
C VAL A 252 17.96 -4.30 -2.83
N VAL A 253 16.83 -3.98 -3.44
CA VAL A 253 16.48 -4.43 -4.79
C VAL A 253 17.03 -3.41 -5.80
N THR A 254 17.66 -3.90 -6.87
CA THR A 254 18.37 -3.10 -7.89
C THR A 254 17.94 -3.40 -9.33
N GLY A 255 17.26 -4.53 -9.56
CA GLY A 255 16.72 -4.93 -10.86
C GLY A 255 15.53 -4.08 -11.33
N TRP A 256 15.11 -4.24 -12.58
CA TRP A 256 14.14 -3.34 -13.20
C TRP A 256 12.72 -3.43 -12.63
N ALA A 257 12.35 -4.49 -11.89
CA ALA A 257 11.04 -4.57 -11.22
C ALA A 257 10.83 -3.43 -10.21
N THR A 258 11.91 -2.89 -9.65
CA THR A 258 11.89 -1.69 -8.79
C THR A 258 11.22 -0.49 -9.46
N ARG A 259 11.27 -0.41 -10.80
CA ARG A 259 10.80 0.74 -11.58
C ARG A 259 9.29 0.72 -11.84
N PHE A 260 8.56 -0.29 -11.37
CA PHE A 260 7.09 -0.23 -11.29
C PHE A 260 6.58 0.70 -10.18
N TYR A 261 7.45 1.22 -9.32
CA TYR A 261 7.08 2.02 -8.15
C TYR A 261 7.59 3.46 -8.29
N PRO A 262 6.72 4.47 -8.47
CA PRO A 262 7.15 5.87 -8.57
C PRO A 262 7.53 6.47 -7.22
N TYR A 263 6.93 5.96 -6.15
CA TYR A 263 7.09 6.42 -4.77
C TYR A 263 7.37 5.25 -3.83
N LEU A 264 8.10 5.55 -2.76
CA LEU A 264 8.50 4.62 -1.70
C LEU A 264 7.97 5.13 -0.36
N ASP A 265 7.80 4.21 0.59
CA ASP A 265 7.53 4.55 1.98
C ASP A 265 8.81 5.06 2.67
N ALA A 266 8.68 6.16 3.40
CA ALA A 266 9.63 6.61 4.41
C ALA A 266 8.89 6.86 5.73
N ALA A 267 9.03 5.92 6.68
CA ALA A 267 8.47 6.00 8.04
C ALA A 267 6.94 6.17 8.09
N GLY A 268 6.21 5.53 7.18
CA GLY A 268 4.74 5.57 7.07
C GLY A 268 4.21 6.66 6.13
N VAL A 269 5.09 7.43 5.49
CA VAL A 269 4.73 8.44 4.47
C VAL A 269 5.20 7.95 3.11
N ILE A 270 4.26 7.82 2.17
CA ILE A 270 4.52 7.32 0.82
C ILE A 270 4.68 8.51 -0.14
N ASP A 271 5.73 9.30 0.01
CA ASP A 271 5.98 10.52 -0.79
C ASP A 271 7.36 10.57 -1.45
N ARG A 272 8.31 9.75 -0.98
CA ARG A 272 9.70 9.73 -1.45
C ARG A 272 9.79 9.24 -2.90
N PRO A 273 10.31 10.05 -3.85
CA PRO A 273 10.54 9.59 -5.22
C PRO A 273 11.53 8.42 -5.27
N ASN A 274 11.23 7.42 -6.09
CA ASN A 274 12.11 6.26 -6.27
C ASN A 274 13.42 6.66 -7.00
N PRO A 275 14.61 6.51 -6.37
CA PRO A 275 15.89 6.93 -6.96
C PRO A 275 16.27 6.15 -8.22
N MET A 276 15.71 4.95 -8.42
CA MET A 276 15.96 4.13 -9.62
C MET A 276 15.46 4.79 -10.90
N LEU A 277 14.50 5.72 -10.81
CA LEU A 277 13.87 6.34 -11.98
C LEU A 277 14.73 7.41 -12.66
N GLU A 278 15.76 7.93 -11.98
CA GLU A 278 16.72 8.87 -12.58
C GLU A 278 17.86 8.16 -13.34
N LEU A 279 17.93 6.83 -13.24
CA LEU A 279 18.97 6.01 -13.89
C LEU A 279 18.52 5.48 -15.27
N PRO A 280 19.46 5.23 -16.21
CA PRO A 280 19.24 4.35 -17.37
C PRO A 280 18.64 3.01 -16.95
N ILE A 281 17.82 2.38 -17.80
CA ILE A 281 17.02 1.18 -17.45
C ILE A 281 17.85 0.00 -16.90
N ASP A 282 19.09 -0.11 -17.36
CA ASP A 282 20.00 -1.22 -17.09
C ASP A 282 21.00 -0.95 -15.95
N GLU A 283 21.09 0.29 -15.47
CA GLU A 283 21.82 0.72 -14.28
C GLU A 283 20.98 0.50 -12.99
N PRO A 284 21.60 0.31 -11.82
CA PRO A 284 23.04 0.30 -11.55
C PRO A 284 23.75 -0.95 -12.11
N ARG A 285 24.97 -0.77 -12.64
CA ARG A 285 25.85 -1.84 -13.11
C ARG A 285 27.16 -1.88 -12.35
N GLY A 286 27.71 -3.09 -12.22
CA GLY A 286 29.10 -3.33 -11.83
C GLY A 286 29.46 -2.89 -10.42
N ARG A 287 28.47 -2.79 -9.51
CA ARG A 287 28.57 -2.34 -8.11
C ARG A 287 28.25 -3.47 -7.11
N PRO A 288 28.95 -4.63 -7.14
CA PRO A 288 28.80 -5.64 -6.10
C PRO A 288 29.19 -5.07 -4.73
N VAL A 289 28.77 -5.76 -3.66
CA VAL A 289 29.30 -5.52 -2.31
C VAL A 289 30.69 -6.14 -2.18
N ALA A 290 31.66 -5.45 -2.76
CA ALA A 290 33.06 -5.75 -2.62
C ALA A 290 33.85 -4.44 -2.59
N GLY A 291 34.63 -4.27 -1.52
CA GLY A 291 35.81 -3.41 -1.40
C GLY A 291 36.90 -4.22 -0.70
N ASP A 292 37.99 -3.60 -0.25
CA ASP A 292 38.97 -4.28 0.63
C ASP A 292 38.43 -4.52 2.06
N ASP A 293 37.22 -4.00 2.35
CA ASP A 293 36.53 -4.10 3.64
C ASP A 293 35.31 -5.05 3.53
N PRO A 294 35.34 -6.22 4.20
CA PRO A 294 34.21 -7.14 4.30
C PRO A 294 32.95 -6.57 4.97
N PHE A 295 33.03 -5.41 5.63
CA PHE A 295 31.92 -4.74 6.31
C PHE A 295 31.33 -3.55 5.53
N ALA A 296 31.83 -3.27 4.32
CA ALA A 296 31.35 -2.16 3.50
C ALA A 296 29.92 -2.39 3.00
N THR A 297 28.93 -1.66 3.53
CA THR A 297 27.53 -1.71 3.06
C THR A 297 27.36 -1.11 1.66
N TYR A 298 26.22 -1.37 1.01
CA TYR A 298 25.89 -0.78 -0.30
C TYR A 298 25.42 0.68 -0.15
N ASP A 299 26.14 1.59 -0.82
CA ASP A 299 25.92 3.04 -0.82
C ASP A 299 25.25 3.57 -2.10
N GLY A 300 25.06 2.70 -3.10
CA GLY A 300 24.47 3.05 -4.38
C GLY A 300 22.93 3.16 -4.35
N PRO A 301 22.30 3.48 -5.49
CA PRO A 301 20.85 3.53 -5.62
C PRO A 301 20.24 2.12 -5.62
N GLY A 302 19.10 1.98 -4.95
CA GLY A 302 18.31 0.77 -4.80
C GLY A 302 17.09 1.04 -3.92
N ILE A 303 16.20 0.06 -3.75
CA ILE A 303 15.02 0.19 -2.87
C ILE A 303 14.91 -1.00 -1.93
N ALA A 304 14.62 -0.78 -0.64
CA ALA A 304 14.24 -1.87 0.25
C ALA A 304 12.85 -2.40 -0.15
N SER A 305 12.64 -3.72 -0.12
CA SER A 305 11.35 -4.33 -0.48
C SER A 305 10.21 -3.91 0.45
N SER A 306 10.52 -3.71 1.74
CA SER A 306 9.61 -3.13 2.76
C SER A 306 9.31 -1.64 2.56
N GLY A 307 10.12 -0.93 1.76
CA GLY A 307 9.85 0.45 1.35
C GLY A 307 8.92 0.55 0.13
N VAL A 308 8.37 -0.57 -0.36
CA VAL A 308 7.51 -0.62 -1.54
C VAL A 308 6.05 -0.79 -1.12
N PRO A 309 5.19 0.24 -1.29
CA PRO A 309 3.87 0.28 -0.65
C PRO A 309 2.94 -0.89 -1.04
N ALA A 310 2.61 -1.76 -0.08
CA ALA A 310 1.57 -2.78 -0.22
C ALA A 310 0.13 -2.24 -0.04
N THR A 311 -0.07 -0.93 -0.06
CA THR A 311 -1.37 -0.31 0.26
C THR A 311 -2.39 -0.48 -0.88
N LEU A 312 -3.52 -1.10 -0.56
CA LEU A 312 -4.68 -1.16 -1.47
C LEU A 312 -5.22 0.25 -1.74
N ALA A 313 -5.74 0.47 -2.94
CA ALA A 313 -6.47 1.69 -3.26
C ALA A 313 -7.81 1.69 -2.50
N LYS A 314 -8.05 2.72 -1.69
CA LYS A 314 -9.26 2.88 -0.86
C LYS A 314 -10.18 3.95 -1.45
N ALA A 315 -11.45 3.62 -1.65
CA ALA A 315 -12.53 4.56 -1.95
C ALA A 315 -13.56 4.55 -0.80
N ILE A 316 -14.09 5.72 -0.45
CA ILE A 316 -15.21 5.86 0.49
C ILE A 316 -16.50 5.95 -0.31
N ILE A 317 -17.53 5.21 0.12
CA ILE A 317 -18.86 5.20 -0.47
C ILE A 317 -19.86 5.51 0.64
N ASN A 318 -20.49 6.68 0.59
CA ASN A 318 -21.54 7.07 1.52
C ASN A 318 -22.88 6.48 1.07
N VAL A 319 -23.52 5.68 1.94
CA VAL A 319 -24.72 4.88 1.63
C VAL A 319 -25.91 5.36 2.46
N ASN A 320 -26.96 5.82 1.78
CA ASN A 320 -28.28 6.10 2.36
C ASN A 320 -29.19 4.86 2.21
N ASP A 321 -29.20 3.99 3.23
CA ASP A 321 -30.07 2.82 3.28
C ASP A 321 -31.46 3.21 3.79
N ARG A 322 -32.37 3.45 2.84
CA ARG A 322 -33.79 3.77 3.09
C ARG A 322 -34.63 2.58 3.55
N ALA A 323 -34.11 1.35 3.47
CA ALA A 323 -34.82 0.16 3.95
C ALA A 323 -34.58 -0.07 5.45
N THR A 324 -33.38 0.24 5.96
CA THR A 324 -33.08 0.19 7.40
C THR A 324 -33.10 1.55 8.12
N GLY A 325 -33.23 2.65 7.38
CA GLY A 325 -33.27 4.01 7.92
C GLY A 325 -31.90 4.51 8.40
N LYS A 326 -30.83 4.18 7.67
CA LYS A 326 -29.44 4.45 8.09
C LYS A 326 -28.59 5.11 7.02
N ASN A 327 -27.85 6.14 7.41
CA ASN A 327 -26.68 6.62 6.67
C ASN A 327 -25.43 5.95 7.24
N GLN A 328 -24.58 5.43 6.37
CA GLN A 328 -23.34 4.73 6.75
C GLN A 328 -22.27 4.90 5.67
N ALA A 329 -21.00 5.04 6.06
CA ALA A 329 -19.89 5.02 5.13
C ALA A 329 -19.32 3.60 4.99
N MET A 330 -18.97 3.25 3.76
CA MET A 330 -18.28 2.00 3.41
C MET A 330 -16.92 2.31 2.82
N ALA A 331 -15.90 1.53 3.16
CA ALA A 331 -14.61 1.56 2.50
C ALA A 331 -14.49 0.38 1.53
N LEU A 332 -14.36 0.68 0.24
CA LEU A 332 -13.98 -0.29 -0.78
C LEU A 332 -12.47 -0.23 -0.98
N HIS A 333 -11.78 -1.35 -0.73
CA HIS A 333 -10.34 -1.48 -0.88
C HIS A 333 -10.05 -2.43 -2.04
N ALA A 334 -9.16 -2.06 -2.97
CA ALA A 334 -8.87 -2.85 -4.17
C ALA A 334 -7.40 -2.73 -4.61
N GLY A 335 -6.87 -3.78 -5.23
CA GLY A 335 -5.49 -3.81 -5.72
C GLY A 335 -4.98 -5.24 -5.89
N LEU A 336 -3.68 -5.45 -5.71
CA LEU A 336 -3.13 -6.79 -5.49
C LEU A 336 -3.25 -7.14 -4.00
N VAL A 337 -3.93 -8.24 -3.71
CA VAL A 337 -4.31 -8.67 -2.35
C VAL A 337 -3.43 -9.80 -1.79
N GLY A 338 -2.50 -10.31 -2.60
CA GLY A 338 -1.54 -11.33 -2.17
C GLY A 338 -0.79 -11.96 -3.34
N VAL A 339 -0.09 -13.05 -3.02
CA VAL A 339 0.57 -13.93 -3.99
C VAL A 339 -0.02 -15.32 -3.81
N ALA A 340 -0.45 -15.97 -4.88
CA ALA A 340 -0.85 -17.37 -4.87
C ALA A 340 0.27 -18.26 -5.45
N GLN A 341 0.24 -19.54 -5.11
CA GLN A 341 1.09 -20.56 -5.71
C GLN A 341 0.25 -21.50 -6.58
N ASP A 342 0.74 -21.80 -7.79
CA ASP A 342 0.17 -22.79 -8.70
C ASP A 342 0.81 -24.18 -8.50
N ALA A 343 0.21 -25.22 -9.09
CA ALA A 343 0.52 -26.61 -8.75
C ALA A 343 1.92 -27.11 -9.16
N ASP A 344 2.63 -26.36 -10.01
CA ASP A 344 4.03 -26.52 -10.40
C ASP A 344 5.00 -25.72 -9.50
N GLY A 345 4.50 -25.13 -8.42
CA GLY A 345 5.24 -24.27 -7.51
C GLY A 345 5.35 -22.81 -7.96
N ALA A 346 4.81 -22.45 -9.13
CA ALA A 346 4.93 -21.11 -9.69
C ALA A 346 4.21 -20.05 -8.85
N LEU A 347 4.81 -18.87 -8.70
CA LEU A 347 4.25 -17.78 -7.91
C LEU A 347 3.54 -16.75 -8.79
N ARG A 348 2.33 -16.34 -8.41
CA ARG A 348 1.55 -15.33 -9.14
C ARG A 348 0.98 -14.24 -8.21
N PRO A 349 1.17 -12.94 -8.50
CA PRO A 349 0.44 -11.88 -7.81
C PRO A 349 -1.06 -11.98 -8.14
N VAL A 350 -1.93 -11.79 -7.15
CA VAL A 350 -3.39 -11.93 -7.34
C VAL A 350 -4.13 -10.63 -7.01
N ALA A 351 -5.03 -10.24 -7.91
CA ALA A 351 -5.89 -9.08 -7.75
C ALA A 351 -7.17 -9.44 -6.98
N GLY A 352 -7.68 -8.48 -6.22
CA GLY A 352 -8.93 -8.63 -5.47
C GLY A 352 -9.42 -7.30 -4.90
N TRP A 353 -10.59 -7.36 -4.26
CA TRP A 353 -11.13 -6.25 -3.50
C TRP A 353 -11.90 -6.73 -2.27
N HIS A 354 -12.04 -5.89 -1.25
CA HIS A 354 -12.91 -6.14 -0.11
C HIS A 354 -13.65 -4.87 0.32
N LEU A 355 -14.83 -5.04 0.91
CA LEU A 355 -15.68 -3.97 1.42
C LEU A 355 -15.72 -4.05 2.95
N THR A 356 -15.46 -2.94 3.64
CA THR A 356 -15.62 -2.85 5.11
C THR A 356 -16.53 -1.69 5.49
N HIS A 357 -17.13 -1.72 6.67
CA HIS A 357 -17.63 -0.49 7.29
C HIS A 357 -16.48 0.51 7.52
N THR A 358 -16.80 1.79 7.58
CA THR A 358 -15.87 2.85 7.99
C THR A 358 -16.67 4.02 8.58
N SER A 359 -16.02 4.87 9.37
CA SER A 359 -16.55 6.19 9.72
C SER A 359 -15.84 7.25 8.88
N VAL A 360 -16.51 8.38 8.65
CA VAL A 360 -15.86 9.60 8.17
C VAL A 360 -15.25 10.28 9.41
N PRO A 361 -13.91 10.42 9.54
CA PRO A 361 -13.32 11.01 10.73
C PRO A 361 -13.65 12.50 10.78
N VAL A 362 -14.26 12.96 11.88
CA VAL A 362 -14.74 14.35 12.00
C VAL A 362 -13.63 15.38 11.79
N ASP A 363 -12.40 15.09 12.22
CA ASP A 363 -11.25 15.98 12.01
C ASP A 363 -10.93 16.24 10.54
N VAL A 364 -11.11 15.26 9.65
CA VAL A 364 -10.92 15.46 8.19
C VAL A 364 -11.99 16.39 7.61
N VAL A 365 -13.21 16.31 8.15
CA VAL A 365 -14.32 17.21 7.78
C VAL A 365 -14.08 18.61 8.35
N ILE A 366 -13.56 18.73 9.57
CA ILE A 366 -13.18 20.01 10.18
C ILE A 366 -11.99 20.65 9.43
N ASP A 367 -10.97 19.87 9.05
CA ASP A 367 -9.84 20.33 8.24
C ASP A 367 -10.33 20.91 6.90
N ARG A 368 -11.29 20.24 6.26
CA ARG A 368 -11.96 20.72 5.05
C ARG A 368 -12.72 22.03 5.30
N ILE A 369 -13.49 22.12 6.38
CA ILE A 369 -14.23 23.34 6.76
C ILE A 369 -13.29 24.52 7.01
N VAL A 370 -12.18 24.31 7.73
CA VAL A 370 -11.21 25.36 8.07
C VAL A 370 -10.39 25.82 6.86
N ARG A 371 -10.15 24.93 5.88
CA ARG A 371 -9.39 25.23 4.66
C ARG A 371 -10.24 25.87 3.56
N ASP A 372 -11.45 25.37 3.33
CA ASP A 372 -12.23 25.68 2.12
C ASP A 372 -13.34 26.72 2.37
N HIS A 373 -13.63 27.08 3.63
CA HIS A 373 -14.77 27.92 4.02
C HIS A 373 -14.42 28.98 5.07
N GLU A 374 -15.25 30.03 5.16
CA GLU A 374 -15.08 31.09 6.16
C GLU A 374 -15.39 30.55 7.56
N THR A 375 -14.46 30.71 8.50
CA THR A 375 -14.59 30.24 9.89
C THR A 375 -14.18 31.32 10.90
N THR A 376 -14.69 31.23 12.12
CA THR A 376 -14.21 32.04 13.26
C THR A 376 -13.46 31.18 14.29
N PRO A 377 -12.53 31.75 15.08
CA PRO A 377 -11.83 31.02 16.12
C PRO A 377 -12.77 30.39 17.16
N PRO A 378 -12.44 29.21 17.71
CA PRO A 378 -13.26 28.56 18.72
C PRO A 378 -13.29 29.37 20.03
N VAL A 379 -14.43 29.29 20.71
CA VAL A 379 -14.66 29.85 22.05
C VAL A 379 -14.96 28.68 23.00
N PRO A 380 -14.49 28.65 24.26
CA PRO A 380 -14.73 27.51 25.15
C PRO A 380 -16.23 27.23 25.38
N VAL A 381 -16.76 26.20 24.69
CA VAL A 381 -18.12 25.69 24.87
C VAL A 381 -18.14 24.57 25.91
N ARG A 382 -19.20 24.53 26.71
CA ARG A 382 -19.66 23.29 27.36
C ARG A 382 -21.01 22.90 26.79
N PHE A 383 -21.15 21.62 26.49
CA PHE A 383 -22.42 20.95 26.24
C PHE A 383 -22.72 20.07 27.46
N GLU A 384 -24.00 19.88 27.78
CA GLU A 384 -24.39 18.95 28.85
C GLU A 384 -24.48 17.52 28.31
N GLU A 385 -24.98 17.36 27.09
CA GLU A 385 -24.97 16.11 26.32
C GLU A 385 -24.57 16.41 24.86
N ALA A 386 -23.50 15.78 24.38
CA ALA A 386 -23.00 15.96 23.01
C ALA A 386 -22.18 14.76 22.54
N THR A 387 -22.12 14.56 21.22
CA THR A 387 -21.22 13.58 20.58
C THR A 387 -19.79 14.11 20.52
N GLU A 388 -18.81 13.20 20.40
CA GLU A 388 -17.40 13.56 20.15
C GLU A 388 -17.25 14.38 18.86
N GLU A 389 -18.08 14.13 17.83
CA GLU A 389 -18.11 14.94 16.61
C GLU A 389 -18.47 16.41 16.87
N LEU A 390 -19.51 16.66 17.68
CA LEU A 390 -19.98 18.01 18.00
C LEU A 390 -18.99 18.74 18.91
N VAL A 391 -18.38 18.03 19.86
CA VAL A 391 -17.31 18.57 20.72
C VAL A 391 -16.06 18.89 19.90
N GLY A 392 -15.63 17.99 19.02
CA GLY A 392 -14.50 18.17 18.11
C GLY A 392 -14.67 19.41 17.24
N LEU A 393 -15.84 19.55 16.60
CA LEU A 393 -16.18 20.71 15.77
C LEU A 393 -16.02 22.02 16.54
N TYR A 394 -16.71 22.18 17.69
CA TYR A 394 -16.67 23.44 18.45
C TYR A 394 -15.37 23.67 19.23
N SER A 395 -14.52 22.65 19.38
CA SER A 395 -13.15 22.83 19.90
C SER A 395 -12.19 23.49 18.88
N ARG A 396 -12.53 23.44 17.59
CA ARG A 396 -11.69 23.91 16.48
C ARG A 396 -12.30 25.06 15.68
N VAL A 397 -13.63 25.19 15.64
CA VAL A 397 -14.39 26.16 14.87
C VAL A 397 -15.43 26.85 15.77
N GLY A 398 -15.39 28.19 15.86
CA GLY A 398 -16.37 28.96 16.64
C GLY A 398 -17.71 29.15 15.91
N SER A 399 -17.64 29.35 14.60
CA SER A 399 -18.76 29.39 13.64
C SER A 399 -18.21 29.22 12.22
N ALA A 400 -19.05 28.88 11.24
CA ALA A 400 -18.64 28.74 9.84
C ALA A 400 -19.73 29.13 8.83
N SER A 401 -19.31 29.53 7.64
CA SER A 401 -20.18 29.81 6.48
C SER A 401 -19.85 28.84 5.34
N LEU A 402 -20.54 27.70 5.29
CA LEU A 402 -20.29 26.63 4.33
C LEU A 402 -20.97 26.95 2.99
N CYS A 403 -20.33 26.59 1.88
CA CYS A 403 -20.88 26.73 0.52
C CYS A 403 -21.46 28.13 0.22
N GLY A 404 -20.74 29.20 0.60
CA GLY A 404 -21.19 30.58 0.38
C GLY A 404 -22.37 31.01 1.27
N GLY A 405 -22.60 30.33 2.39
CA GLY A 405 -23.68 30.60 3.33
C GLY A 405 -24.92 29.72 3.13
N ALA A 406 -24.88 28.73 2.24
CA ALA A 406 -25.98 27.76 2.06
C ALA A 406 -26.29 26.99 3.35
N LEU A 407 -25.26 26.69 4.15
CA LEU A 407 -25.36 26.21 5.53
C LEU A 407 -24.39 27.00 6.42
N ARG A 408 -24.92 27.67 7.45
CA ARG A 408 -24.15 28.35 8.49
C ARG A 408 -24.10 27.48 9.75
N LEU A 409 -22.90 27.29 10.30
CA LEU A 409 -22.70 26.77 11.65
C LEU A 409 -22.65 27.96 12.61
N LEU A 410 -23.54 27.97 13.60
CA LEU A 410 -23.79 29.12 14.45
C LEU A 410 -22.85 29.12 15.67
N PRO A 411 -22.43 30.29 16.17
CA PRO A 411 -21.67 30.36 17.41
C PRO A 411 -22.57 30.03 18.62
N ARG A 412 -21.99 29.50 19.72
CA ARG A 412 -22.75 28.96 20.87
C ARG A 412 -23.77 29.93 21.49
N ASN A 413 -23.56 31.25 21.37
CA ASN A 413 -24.49 32.29 21.81
C ASN A 413 -25.75 32.42 20.91
N GLU A 414 -25.71 31.93 19.68
CA GLU A 414 -26.84 31.85 18.72
C GLU A 414 -27.53 30.47 18.73
N HIS A 415 -27.07 29.53 19.57
CA HIS A 415 -27.76 28.24 19.75
C HIS A 415 -29.11 28.42 20.46
N VAL A 416 -30.05 27.52 20.17
CA VAL A 416 -31.41 27.52 20.73
C VAL A 416 -31.78 26.10 21.19
N GLU A 417 -32.28 25.96 22.42
CA GLU A 417 -32.73 24.69 23.00
C GLU A 417 -34.28 24.65 23.07
N VAL A 418 -34.87 23.56 22.60
CA VAL A 418 -36.34 23.34 22.57
C VAL A 418 -36.70 22.15 23.43
N TYR A 419 -37.38 22.42 24.55
CA TYR A 419 -37.93 21.44 25.48
C TYR A 419 -39.46 21.32 25.32
N GLY A 420 -40.13 20.44 26.09
CA GLY A 420 -41.57 20.18 25.93
C GLY A 420 -41.88 19.20 24.79
N LEU A 421 -41.02 18.19 24.65
CA LEU A 421 -41.06 17.18 23.61
C LEU A 421 -40.93 15.80 24.28
N ILE A 422 -41.92 14.94 24.09
CA ILE A 422 -41.93 13.58 24.66
C ILE A 422 -40.82 12.77 23.98
N GLY A 423 -39.82 12.39 24.77
CA GLY A 423 -38.70 11.54 24.34
C GLY A 423 -37.36 12.26 24.12
N GLY A 424 -37.28 13.59 24.26
CA GLY A 424 -36.02 14.29 24.04
C GLY A 424 -36.11 15.83 24.02
N TYR A 425 -35.08 16.48 23.50
CA TYR A 425 -35.07 17.91 23.19
C TYR A 425 -34.33 18.18 21.87
N LEU A 426 -34.46 19.41 21.36
CA LEU A 426 -33.71 19.89 20.19
C LEU A 426 -32.67 20.92 20.61
N LEU A 427 -31.50 20.87 19.98
CA LEU A 427 -30.46 21.91 20.06
C LEU A 427 -30.14 22.43 18.65
N LYS A 428 -30.57 23.65 18.33
CA LYS A 428 -30.17 24.37 17.11
C LYS A 428 -28.67 24.70 17.18
N VAL A 429 -27.92 24.26 16.17
CA VAL A 429 -26.48 24.54 15.99
C VAL A 429 -26.16 25.17 14.63
N GLY A 430 -27.11 25.17 13.68
CA GLY A 430 -26.91 25.71 12.34
C GLY A 430 -28.18 26.30 11.73
N GLU A 431 -28.02 26.95 10.58
CA GLU A 431 -29.10 27.55 9.80
C GLU A 431 -28.81 27.44 8.30
N LEU A 432 -29.82 27.02 7.52
CA LEU A 432 -29.76 26.92 6.07
C LEU A 432 -30.20 28.26 5.45
N ALA A 433 -29.77 28.54 4.23
CA ALA A 433 -30.11 29.78 3.52
C ALA A 433 -31.62 30.02 3.26
N ASP A 434 -32.48 29.01 3.49
CA ASP A 434 -33.95 29.14 3.44
C ASP A 434 -34.60 29.42 4.81
N GLY A 435 -33.78 29.67 5.85
CA GLY A 435 -34.23 29.99 7.21
C GLY A 435 -34.60 28.76 8.06
N ARG A 436 -34.50 27.54 7.53
CA ARG A 436 -34.63 26.33 8.37
C ARG A 436 -33.38 26.14 9.23
N SER A 437 -33.58 25.68 10.46
CA SER A 437 -32.52 25.46 11.44
C SER A 437 -32.01 24.01 11.35
N LEU A 438 -30.69 23.84 11.31
CA LEU A 438 -30.04 22.55 11.54
C LEU A 438 -29.97 22.33 13.06
N ALA A 439 -30.56 21.24 13.54
CA ALA A 439 -30.65 20.92 14.95
C ALA A 439 -30.23 19.46 15.23
N ALA A 440 -29.57 19.29 16.37
CA ALA A 440 -29.44 18.00 17.02
C ALA A 440 -30.76 17.65 17.73
N VAL A 441 -31.20 16.40 17.61
CA VAL A 441 -32.26 15.78 18.40
C VAL A 441 -31.57 14.88 19.40
N VAL A 442 -31.72 15.13 20.70
CA VAL A 442 -31.14 14.29 21.75
C VAL A 442 -32.25 13.45 22.37
N SER A 443 -32.17 12.13 22.18
CA SER A 443 -33.22 11.18 22.58
C SER A 443 -32.59 9.82 22.91
N ASP A 444 -32.96 9.23 24.06
CA ASP A 444 -32.44 7.94 24.56
C ASP A 444 -30.90 7.85 24.52
N MET A 445 -30.22 8.91 24.97
CA MET A 445 -28.75 9.11 24.91
C MET A 445 -28.12 9.12 23.49
N ILE A 446 -28.93 9.10 22.42
CA ILE A 446 -28.47 9.12 21.02
C ILE A 446 -28.79 10.48 20.39
N MET A 447 -27.77 11.11 19.81
CA MET A 447 -27.92 12.34 19.02
C MET A 447 -28.24 12.00 17.55
N HIS A 448 -29.33 12.55 17.03
CA HIS A 448 -29.71 12.50 15.62
C HIS A 448 -29.74 13.91 15.02
N TRP A 449 -29.73 14.05 13.70
CA TRP A 449 -29.77 15.34 13.02
C TRP A 449 -31.09 15.58 12.29
N THR A 450 -31.64 16.78 12.42
CA THR A 450 -32.89 17.22 11.76
C THR A 450 -32.75 18.64 11.20
N VAL A 451 -33.59 18.98 10.23
CA VAL A 451 -33.74 20.37 9.73
C VAL A 451 -35.21 20.77 9.85
N CYS A 452 -35.47 21.79 10.66
CA CYS A 452 -36.81 22.26 11.01
C CYS A 452 -36.82 23.75 11.34
N ARG A 453 -38.00 24.38 11.37
CA ARG A 453 -38.18 25.76 11.81
C ARG A 453 -38.23 25.83 13.34
N ILE A 454 -37.28 26.54 13.93
CA ILE A 454 -37.22 26.83 15.37
C ILE A 454 -37.26 28.34 15.55
N GLU A 455 -38.20 28.82 16.36
CA GLU A 455 -38.26 30.22 16.80
C GLU A 455 -37.58 30.36 18.16
N ALA A 456 -36.70 31.35 18.33
CA ALA A 456 -36.04 31.65 19.59
C ALA A 456 -36.86 32.62 20.43
N ASN A 457 -36.98 32.34 21.73
CA ASN A 457 -37.51 33.28 22.72
C ASN A 457 -36.43 34.35 23.05
N GLU A 458 -36.81 35.44 23.73
CA GLU A 458 -35.84 36.41 24.23
C GLU A 458 -34.83 35.74 25.20
N ARG A 459 -33.52 35.88 24.92
CA ARG A 459 -32.47 35.19 25.69
C ARG A 459 -32.21 35.91 27.03
N THR A 460 -32.63 35.28 28.12
CA THR A 460 -32.60 35.85 29.48
C THR A 460 -31.25 35.74 30.20
N ASP A 461 -30.39 34.79 29.82
CA ASP A 461 -29.02 34.63 30.35
C ASP A 461 -28.02 34.50 29.19
N PRO A 462 -26.93 35.28 29.12
CA PRO A 462 -25.90 35.13 28.09
C PRO A 462 -25.01 33.89 28.24
N ARG A 463 -25.08 33.15 29.35
CA ARG A 463 -24.26 31.94 29.60
C ARG A 463 -24.93 30.65 29.13
N HIS A 464 -26.24 30.69 28.92
CA HIS A 464 -27.05 29.60 28.40
C HIS A 464 -27.55 29.99 27.00
N PRO A 465 -27.84 29.04 26.10
CA PRO A 465 -28.51 29.34 24.83
C PRO A 465 -29.93 29.85 25.07
N ALA A 466 -30.56 30.38 24.01
CA ALA A 466 -31.96 30.77 24.09
C ALA A 466 -32.85 29.53 24.21
N GLN A 467 -33.92 29.60 24.99
CA GLN A 467 -35.02 28.65 24.81
C GLN A 467 -35.80 29.01 23.54
N GLY A 468 -36.41 28.03 22.89
CA GLY A 468 -37.23 28.26 21.70
C GLY A 468 -38.40 27.30 21.59
N ARG A 469 -39.12 27.39 20.47
CA ARG A 469 -40.20 26.46 20.09
C ARG A 469 -40.01 25.91 18.67
N LEU A 470 -40.35 24.64 18.50
CA LEU A 470 -40.50 24.02 17.18
C LEU A 470 -41.77 24.56 16.51
N LEU A 471 -41.66 24.96 15.24
CA LEU A 471 -42.80 25.47 14.44
C LEU A 471 -43.34 24.45 13.43
N ASP A 472 -42.49 23.54 12.93
CA ASP A 472 -42.91 22.48 12.02
C ASP A 472 -43.51 21.29 12.79
N ALA A 473 -44.50 20.59 12.22
CA ALA A 473 -44.99 19.36 12.84
C ALA A 473 -43.89 18.27 12.80
N PRO A 474 -43.69 17.47 13.88
CA PRO A 474 -42.68 16.41 13.88
C PRO A 474 -42.85 15.36 12.75
N ALA A 475 -44.05 15.22 12.19
CA ALA A 475 -44.31 14.33 11.07
C ALA A 475 -43.72 14.82 9.73
N ASP A 476 -43.46 16.12 9.59
CA ASP A 476 -42.94 16.74 8.36
C ASP A 476 -41.42 16.93 8.42
N ALA A 477 -40.86 17.22 9.61
CA ALA A 477 -39.45 17.47 9.82
C ALA A 477 -38.57 16.23 9.49
N PRO A 478 -37.64 16.30 8.51
CA PRO A 478 -36.74 15.21 8.13
C PRO A 478 -35.69 14.89 9.21
N VAL A 479 -35.25 13.63 9.24
CA VAL A 479 -34.11 13.15 10.05
C VAL A 479 -33.04 12.57 9.12
N TYR A 480 -31.77 12.84 9.42
CA TYR A 480 -30.59 12.55 8.58
C TYR A 480 -29.60 11.54 9.21
N GLY A 481 -30.02 10.81 10.24
CA GLY A 481 -29.15 9.88 10.98
C GLY A 481 -28.35 10.55 12.09
N THR A 482 -27.25 9.94 12.52
CA THR A 482 -26.53 10.28 13.76
C THR A 482 -25.17 10.96 13.55
N SER A 483 -24.46 10.67 12.45
CA SER A 483 -23.13 11.28 12.18
C SER A 483 -23.26 12.70 11.64
N LEU A 484 -22.67 13.64 12.38
CA LEU A 484 -22.46 15.03 11.97
C LEU A 484 -21.39 15.10 10.87
N ALA A 485 -20.35 14.26 10.93
CA ALA A 485 -19.29 14.24 9.93
C ALA A 485 -19.84 13.94 8.52
N MET A 486 -20.68 12.90 8.38
CA MET A 486 -21.34 12.58 7.11
C MET A 486 -22.29 13.69 6.63
N LEU A 487 -23.01 14.35 7.55
CA LEU A 487 -23.94 15.43 7.21
C LEU A 487 -23.20 16.66 6.65
N LEU A 488 -22.11 17.07 7.30
CA LEU A 488 -21.32 18.22 6.87
C LEU A 488 -20.49 17.93 5.62
N GLU A 489 -19.95 16.72 5.46
CA GLU A 489 -19.30 16.29 4.21
C GLU A 489 -20.27 16.35 3.02
N ALA A 490 -21.45 15.74 3.15
CA ALA A 490 -22.48 15.76 2.13
C ALA A 490 -22.98 17.19 1.81
N ALA A 491 -23.12 18.06 2.81
CA ALA A 491 -23.46 19.46 2.60
C ALA A 491 -22.38 20.21 1.80
N MET A 492 -21.10 19.93 2.03
CA MET A 492 -20.00 20.52 1.27
C MET A 492 -19.91 19.99 -0.17
N ASP A 493 -20.27 18.73 -0.40
CA ASP A 493 -20.27 18.12 -1.75
C ASP A 493 -21.47 18.52 -2.60
N SER A 494 -22.63 18.80 -1.99
CA SER A 494 -23.88 19.16 -2.69
C SER A 494 -24.13 20.67 -2.80
N GLY A 495 -23.28 21.52 -2.23
CA GLY A 495 -23.50 22.96 -2.16
C GLY A 495 -24.56 23.38 -1.12
N GLY A 496 -24.84 22.53 -0.14
CA GLY A 496 -25.75 22.77 0.98
C GLY A 496 -27.01 21.90 1.00
N ASP A 497 -27.30 21.14 -0.06
CA ASP A 497 -28.48 20.25 -0.12
C ASP A 497 -28.21 18.88 0.54
N ILE A 498 -28.67 18.71 1.78
CA ILE A 498 -28.63 17.44 2.50
C ILE A 498 -29.92 16.61 2.36
N SER A 499 -30.88 16.99 1.51
CA SER A 499 -32.17 16.28 1.37
C SER A 499 -32.01 14.81 0.96
N HIS A 500 -30.94 14.49 0.22
CA HIS A 500 -30.62 13.14 -0.20
C HIS A 500 -30.25 12.19 0.97
N LEU A 501 -29.81 12.74 2.11
CA LEU A 501 -29.51 12.00 3.35
C LEU A 501 -30.74 11.66 4.21
N GLU A 502 -31.96 12.01 3.79
CA GLU A 502 -33.16 11.72 4.59
C GLU A 502 -33.30 10.20 4.86
N VAL A 503 -33.49 9.84 6.13
CA VAL A 503 -33.70 8.46 6.61
C VAL A 503 -34.99 8.28 7.42
N GLY A 504 -35.68 9.37 7.78
CA GLY A 504 -36.91 9.30 8.57
C GLY A 504 -37.53 10.67 8.87
N ARG A 505 -38.49 10.69 9.79
CA ARG A 505 -39.17 11.89 10.30
C ARG A 505 -39.00 12.03 11.80
N LEU A 506 -39.00 13.26 12.29
CA LEU A 506 -38.77 13.62 13.69
C LEU A 506 -39.79 12.96 14.65
N SER A 507 -41.02 12.72 14.18
CA SER A 507 -42.07 11.98 14.89
C SER A 507 -41.74 10.52 15.23
N GLY A 508 -40.68 9.96 14.62
CA GLY A 508 -40.15 8.64 14.95
C GLY A 508 -39.21 8.64 16.17
N LEU A 509 -38.68 9.81 16.56
CA LEU A 509 -37.78 9.98 17.70
C LEU A 509 -38.50 10.64 18.88
N ILE A 510 -39.25 11.71 18.61
CA ILE A 510 -39.91 12.54 19.62
C ILE A 510 -41.35 12.86 19.24
N ARG A 511 -42.18 13.22 20.21
CA ARG A 511 -43.56 13.70 19.97
C ARG A 511 -43.76 15.05 20.63
N ALA A 512 -44.66 15.87 20.09
CA ALA A 512 -45.10 17.07 20.80
C ALA A 512 -45.85 16.67 22.08
N ASP A 513 -45.63 17.42 23.17
CA ASP A 513 -46.66 17.52 24.22
C ASP A 513 -47.93 18.15 23.63
N GLY A 514 -49.10 17.62 23.99
CA GLY A 514 -50.37 17.82 23.28
C GLY A 514 -51.28 18.93 23.79
#